data_AF-A0A841C5L5-F1
#
_entry.id   AF-A0A841C5L5-F1
#
_cell.length_a   1.000
_cell.length_b   1.000
_cell.length_c   1.000
_cell.angle_alpha   90.00
_cell.angle_beta   90.00
_cell.angle_gamma   90.00
#
_symmetry.space_group_name_H-M   'P 1'
#
loop_
_entity.id
_entity.type
_entity.pdbx_description
1 polymer ?
#
loop_
_entity_poly.entity_id
_entity_poly.type
_entity_poly.pdbx_seq_one_letter_code
_entity_poly.pdbx_strand_id
1 'polypeptide(L)'
;MERSEIVAVVESSIAEVRKEEVTGLTEETRLLEDLHLDSTSILELLMSLEDALNIEIDAQSLSMDDFATVGTLADYITTVLSVTA
;
A
#
# COMPACT_ATOMS: atom_id res chain seq x y z
N MET A 1 15.41 1.51 -1.41
CA MET A 1 14.37 1.52 -2.45
C MET A 1 13.95 2.95 -2.66
N GLU A 2 13.83 3.38 -3.91
CA GLU A 2 13.32 4.71 -4.25
C GLU A 2 11.80 4.73 -4.10
N ARG A 3 11.22 5.90 -3.82
CA ARG A 3 9.77 6.07 -3.64
C ARG A 3 8.95 5.56 -4.84
N SER A 4 9.47 5.74 -6.05
CA SER A 4 8.86 5.25 -7.28
C SER A 4 8.75 3.72 -7.33
N GLU A 5 9.68 2.99 -6.70
CA GLU A 5 9.61 1.52 -6.63
C GLU A 5 8.52 1.08 -5.65
N ILE A 6 8.40 1.77 -4.52
CA ILE A 6 7.38 1.47 -3.50
C ILE A 6 5.98 1.68 -4.09
N VAL A 7 5.76 2.78 -4.81
CA VAL A 7 4.47 3.04 -5.47
C VAL A 7 4.15 1.95 -6.50
N ALA A 8 5.14 1.48 -7.27
CA ALA A 8 4.94 0.40 -8.24
C ALA A 8 4.59 -0.95 -7.56
N VAL A 9 5.20 -1.24 -6.41
CA VAL A 9 4.86 -2.42 -5.60
C VAL A 9 3.45 -2.29 -5.04
N VAL A 10 3.08 -1.13 -4.48
CA VAL A 10 1.72 -0.86 -4.01
C VAL A 10 0.69 -1.01 -5.12
N GLU A 11 0.97 -0.50 -6.32
CA GLU A 11 0.11 -0.69 -7.49
C GLU A 11 -0.07 -2.17 -7.84
N SER A 12 1.03 -2.93 -7.85
CA SER A 12 0.99 -4.37 -8.15
C SER A 12 0.19 -5.15 -7.11
N SER A 13 0.39 -4.86 -5.82
CA SER A 13 -0.35 -5.51 -4.72
C SER A 13 -1.84 -5.16 -4.75
N ILE A 14 -2.20 -3.90 -5.07
CA ILE A 14 -3.60 -3.50 -5.24
C ILE A 14 -4.23 -4.25 -6.42
N ALA A 15 -3.54 -4.35 -7.56
CA ALA A 15 -4.04 -5.08 -8.73
C ALA A 15 -4.29 -6.56 -8.42
N GLU A 16 -3.41 -7.18 -7.62
CA GLU A 16 -3.55 -8.57 -7.19
C GLU A 16 -4.76 -8.78 -6.29
N VAL A 17 -4.94 -7.94 -5.27
CA VAL A 17 -6.08 -8.02 -4.34
C VAL A 17 -7.41 -7.74 -5.05
N ARG A 18 -7.44 -6.75 -5.96
CA ARG A 18 -8.65 -6.42 -6.73
C ARG A 18 -8.93 -7.41 -7.86
N LYS A 19 -7.96 -8.26 -8.22
CA LYS A 19 -8.01 -9.15 -9.40
C LYS A 19 -8.36 -8.39 -10.69
N GLU A 20 -7.93 -7.14 -10.78
CA GLU A 20 -8.17 -6.23 -11.89
C GLU A 20 -6.87 -5.54 -12.24
N GLU A 21 -6.67 -5.23 -13.52
CA GLU A 21 -5.53 -4.43 -13.96
C GLU A 21 -5.70 -2.99 -13.49
N VAL A 22 -5.01 -2.65 -12.41
CA VAL A 22 -4.92 -1.27 -11.91
C VAL A 22 -3.59 -0.72 -12.40
N THR A 23 -3.62 0.28 -13.28
CA THR A 23 -2.42 0.89 -13.85
C THR A 23 -2.48 2.40 -13.80
N GLY A 24 -1.34 3.04 -13.55
CA GLY A 24 -1.24 4.50 -13.53
C GLY A 24 -1.77 5.11 -12.24
N LEU A 25 -1.66 4.40 -11.13
CA LEU A 25 -1.93 4.99 -9.82
C LEU A 25 -0.91 6.09 -9.55
N THR A 26 -1.43 7.23 -9.13
CA THR A 26 -0.61 8.34 -8.64
C THR A 26 -0.63 8.35 -7.12
N GLU A 27 0.34 9.04 -6.52
CA GLU A 27 0.37 9.23 -5.07
C GLU A 27 -0.87 9.93 -4.53
N GLU A 28 -1.56 10.70 -5.36
CA GLU A 28 -2.81 11.39 -5.02
C GLU A 28 -4.05 10.49 -5.10
N THR A 29 -3.91 9.27 -5.63
CA THR A 29 -5.03 8.34 -5.79
C THR A 29 -5.53 7.86 -4.44
N ARG A 30 -6.84 7.99 -4.19
CA ARG A 30 -7.45 7.67 -2.90
C ARG A 30 -7.83 6.21 -2.82
N LEU A 31 -7.27 5.50 -1.86
CA LEU A 31 -7.46 4.05 -1.70
C LEU A 31 -8.92 3.69 -1.37
N LEU A 32 -9.53 4.45 -0.44
CA LEU A 32 -10.89 4.22 0.01
C LEU A 32 -11.94 4.77 -0.97
N GLU A 33 -11.68 5.92 -1.60
CA GLU A 33 -12.66 6.60 -2.46
C GLU A 33 -12.55 6.25 -3.94
N ASP A 34 -11.34 6.23 -4.51
CA ASP A 34 -11.17 5.98 -5.94
C ASP A 34 -11.12 4.46 -6.21
N LEU A 35 -10.42 3.72 -5.34
CA LEU A 35 -10.25 2.26 -5.48
C LEU A 35 -11.30 1.46 -4.70
N HIS A 36 -12.14 2.13 -3.91
CA HIS A 36 -13.22 1.52 -3.10
C HIS A 36 -12.71 0.34 -2.26
N LEU A 37 -11.52 0.47 -1.67
CA LEU A 37 -10.94 -0.58 -0.84
C LEU A 37 -11.72 -0.70 0.48
N ASP A 38 -12.30 -1.87 0.70
CA ASP A 38 -12.93 -2.23 1.97
C ASP A 38 -11.89 -2.65 3.01
N SER A 39 -12.30 -2.71 4.28
CA SER A 39 -11.42 -3.16 5.39
C SER A 39 -10.79 -4.54 5.15
N THR A 40 -11.49 -5.43 4.46
CA THR A 40 -10.96 -6.76 4.08
C THR A 40 -9.87 -6.63 3.03
N SER A 41 -10.10 -5.85 1.97
CA SER A 41 -9.12 -5.63 0.90
C SER A 41 -7.89 -4.87 1.40
N ILE A 42 -8.06 -3.98 2.38
CA ILE A 42 -6.92 -3.34 3.05
C ILE A 42 -6.05 -4.39 3.75
N LEU A 43 -6.63 -5.31 4.52
CA LEU A 43 -5.86 -6.38 5.17
C LEU A 43 -5.15 -7.28 4.15
N GLU A 44 -5.84 -7.66 3.07
CA GLU A 44 -5.24 -8.44 1.98
C GLU A 44 -4.08 -7.69 1.30
N LEU A 45 -4.24 -6.38 1.10
CA LEU A 45 -3.19 -5.50 0.55
C LEU A 45 -1.97 -5.46 1.47
N LEU A 46 -2.18 -5.30 2.78
CA LEU A 46 -1.08 -5.31 3.75
C LEU A 46 -0.32 -6.64 3.71
N MET A 47 -1.03 -7.77 3.70
CA MET A 47 -0.39 -9.10 3.63
C MET A 47 0.38 -9.30 2.32
N SER A 48 -0.14 -8.81 1.19
CA SER A 48 0.57 -8.84 -0.10
C SER A 48 1.83 -7.98 -0.06
N LEU A 49 1.78 -6.80 0.56
CA LEU A 49 2.92 -5.91 0.70
C LEU A 49 4.00 -6.47 1.63
N GLU A 50 3.59 -7.08 2.75
CA GLU A 50 4.49 -7.79 3.67
C GLU A 50 5.25 -8.90 2.95
N ASP A 51 4.57 -9.72 2.15
CA ASP A 51 5.21 -10.80 1.39
C ASP A 51 6.12 -10.26 0.26
N ALA A 52 5.64 -9.25 -0.48
CA ALA A 52 6.37 -8.66 -1.60
C ALA A 52 7.66 -7.95 -1.18
N LEU A 53 7.63 -7.26 -0.04
CA LEU A 53 8.75 -6.50 0.49
C LEU A 53 9.52 -7.24 1.59
N ASN A 54 9.01 -8.40 2.01
CA ASN A 54 9.49 -9.20 3.12
C ASN A 54 9.63 -8.35 4.41
N ILE A 55 8.60 -7.57 4.73
CA ILE A 55 8.49 -6.69 5.91
C ILE A 55 7.34 -7.13 6.82
N GLU A 56 7.30 -6.58 8.03
CA GLU A 56 6.19 -6.76 8.98
C GLU A 56 5.46 -5.42 9.14
N ILE A 57 4.16 -5.39 8.88
CA ILE A 57 3.33 -4.19 8.96
C ILE A 57 2.40 -4.30 10.16
N ASP A 58 2.50 -3.36 11.11
CA ASP A 58 1.60 -3.33 12.25
C ASP A 58 0.29 -2.61 11.90
N ALA A 59 -0.73 -3.40 11.56
CA ALA A 59 -2.07 -2.90 11.29
C ALA A 59 -2.70 -2.14 12.47
N GLN A 60 -2.24 -2.34 13.71
CA GLN A 60 -2.72 -1.57 14.86
C GLN A 60 -2.10 -0.17 14.94
N SER A 61 -0.94 0.02 14.32
CA SER A 61 -0.29 1.33 14.22
C SER A 61 -0.83 2.17 13.06
N LEU A 62 -1.55 1.54 12.12
CA LEU A 62 -2.09 2.22 10.95
C LEU A 62 -3.37 2.99 11.31
N SER A 63 -3.40 4.26 10.92
CA SER A 63 -4.58 5.12 11.01
C SER A 63 -5.33 5.14 9.69
N MET A 64 -6.57 5.66 9.72
CA MET A 64 -7.34 5.92 8.49
C MET A 64 -6.60 6.86 7.53
N ASP A 65 -5.75 7.74 8.05
CA ASP A 65 -4.95 8.69 7.28
C ASP A 65 -3.86 8.01 6.45
N ASP A 66 -3.27 6.90 6.93
CA ASP A 66 -2.26 6.14 6.19
C ASP A 66 -2.87 5.51 4.93
N PHE A 67 -4.16 5.14 5.04
CA PHE A 67 -4.97 4.62 3.94
C PHE A 67 -5.70 5.71 3.14
N ALA A 68 -5.41 7.00 3.36
CA ALA A 68 -6.08 8.06 2.61
C ALA A 68 -5.72 7.98 1.11
N THR A 69 -4.44 7.78 0.80
CA THR A 69 -3.91 7.79 -0.56
C THR A 69 -2.80 6.76 -0.77
N VAL A 70 -2.48 6.46 -2.03
CA VAL A 70 -1.30 5.65 -2.38
C VAL A 70 -0.01 6.28 -1.85
N GLY A 71 0.09 7.61 -1.87
CA GLY A 71 1.26 8.34 -1.36
C GLY A 71 1.47 8.15 0.14
N THR A 72 0.41 8.26 0.95
CA THR A 72 0.49 8.05 2.40
C THR A 72 0.86 6.61 2.75
N LEU A 73 0.33 5.63 2.01
CA LEU A 73 0.71 4.23 2.21
C LEU A 73 2.18 3.98 1.81
N ALA A 74 2.63 4.57 0.70
CA ALA A 74 4.03 4.50 0.28
C ALA A 74 4.98 5.17 1.29
N ASP A 75 4.58 6.29 1.90
CA ASP A 75 5.32 6.95 2.98
C ASP A 75 5.47 6.04 4.21
N TYR A 76 4.38 5.38 4.61
CA TYR A 76 4.40 4.41 5.69
C TYR A 76 5.40 3.27 5.40
N ILE A 77 5.31 2.66 4.22
CA ILE A 77 6.21 1.57 3.81
C ILE A 77 7.68 2.05 3.78
N THR A 78 7.93 3.26 3.27
CA THR A 78 9.26 3.86 3.24
C THR A 78 9.86 3.98 4.65
N THR A 79 9.02 4.35 5.62
CA THR A 79 9.41 4.46 7.03
C THR A 79 9.75 3.09 7.61
N VAL A 80 8.91 2.07 7.37
CA VAL A 80 9.13 0.69 7.84
C VAL A 80 10.43 0.12 7.26
N LEU A 81 10.66 0.31 5.95
CA LEU A 81 11.88 -0.15 5.28
C LEU A 81 13.14 0.56 5.81
N SER A 82 13.05 1.83 6.17
CA SER A 82 14.19 2.58 6.73
C SER A 82 14.54 2.15 8.16
N VAL A 83 13.57 1.62 8.92
CA VAL A 83 13.79 1.14 10.30
C VAL A 83 14.41 -0.27 10.31
N THR A 84 14.17 -1.06 9.26
CA THR A 84 14.59 -2.46 9.17
C THR A 84 15.96 -2.65 8.50
N ALA A 85 16.53 -1.59 7.92
CA ALA A 85 17.84 -1.59 7.25
C ALA A 85 19.02 -1.34 8.22
#